data_AF-A0A535JWQ1-F1
#
_entry.id   AF-A0A535JWQ1-F1
#
_cell.length_a   1.000
_cell.length_b   1.000
_cell.length_c   1.000
_cell.angle_alpha   90.00
_cell.angle_beta   90.00
_cell.angle_gamma   90.00
#
_symmetry.space_group_name_H-M   'P 1'
#
loop_
_entity.id
_entity.type
_entity.pdbx_description
1 polymer ?
#
loop_
_entity_poly.entity_id
_entity_poly.type
_entity_poly.pdbx_seq_one_letter_code
_entity_poly.pdbx_strand_id
1 'polypeptide(L)'
;MLWSAAVAGLTLAVGLGLVGVVVLGPGLLPFIAAGVLFVFAYNLELLGGRLHGDFWFALSWGAFPVLTAYFAQTGRLSAGAVAAAAAAYALSFGQRALSTPARLVRRRAQSVSGTMTFADGTQTDVNEATLLRPLEVALRAFSWGVVLLGLGLVAAKLS
;
A
#
# COMPACT_ATOMS: atom_id res chain seq x y z
N MET A 1 -17.75 -6.61 16.37
CA MET A 1 -17.92 -6.41 14.91
C MET A 1 -16.57 -6.45 14.17
N LEU A 2 -15.58 -5.61 14.52
CA LEU A 2 -14.25 -5.59 13.84
C LEU A 2 -13.50 -6.93 13.93
N TRP A 3 -13.41 -7.53 15.12
CA TRP A 3 -12.75 -8.83 15.31
C TRP A 3 -13.38 -9.95 14.49
N SER A 4 -14.72 -10.01 14.45
CA SER A 4 -15.45 -10.99 13.66
C SER A 4 -15.17 -10.86 12.16
N ALA A 5 -15.13 -9.62 11.64
CA ALA A 5 -14.79 -9.36 10.25
C ALA A 5 -13.33 -9.73 9.92
N ALA A 6 -12.40 -9.44 10.84
CA ALA A 6 -10.98 -9.81 10.67
C ALA A 6 -10.79 -11.32 10.63
N VAL A 7 -11.39 -12.05 11.58
CA VAL A 7 -11.32 -13.52 11.64
C VAL A 7 -12.00 -14.16 10.44
N ALA A 8 -13.19 -13.67 10.06
CA ALA A 8 -13.91 -14.18 8.89
C ALA A 8 -13.13 -13.92 7.60
N GLY A 9 -12.59 -12.71 7.42
CA GLY A 9 -11.80 -12.34 6.25
C GLY A 9 -10.52 -13.17 6.13
N LEU A 10 -9.78 -13.35 7.23
CA LEU A 10 -8.56 -14.17 7.23
C LEU A 10 -8.88 -15.64 6.96
N THR A 11 -9.89 -16.19 7.63
CA THR A 11 -10.32 -17.59 7.42
C THR A 11 -10.74 -17.82 5.97
N LEU A 12 -11.52 -16.90 5.38
CA LEU A 12 -11.95 -17.00 3.99
C LEU A 12 -10.75 -16.91 3.03
N ALA A 13 -9.83 -15.98 3.25
CA ALA A 13 -8.63 -15.83 2.42
C ALA A 13 -7.75 -17.10 2.46
N VAL A 14 -7.50 -17.65 3.66
CA VAL A 14 -6.73 -18.88 3.82
C VAL A 14 -7.47 -20.07 3.20
N GLY A 15 -8.78 -20.20 3.44
CA GLY A 15 -9.59 -21.26 2.86
C GLY A 15 -9.59 -21.24 1.33
N LEU A 16 -9.79 -20.08 0.72
CA LEU A 16 -9.68 -19.90 -0.73
C LEU A 16 -8.28 -20.22 -1.25
N GLY A 17 -7.23 -19.83 -0.51
CA GLY A 17 -5.86 -20.19 -0.84
C GLY A 17 -5.65 -21.71 -0.84
N LEU A 18 -6.12 -22.42 0.18
CA LEU A 18 -6.00 -23.88 0.30
C LEU A 18 -6.79 -24.61 -0.80
N VAL A 19 -7.99 -24.13 -1.15
CA VAL A 19 -8.73 -24.61 -2.33
C VAL A 19 -7.92 -24.36 -3.61
N GLY A 20 -7.31 -23.19 -3.72
CA GLY A 20 -6.42 -22.83 -4.84
C GLY A 20 -5.21 -23.75 -4.98
N VAL A 21 -4.64 -24.27 -3.87
CA VAL A 21 -3.52 -25.23 -3.91
C VAL A 21 -3.89 -26.52 -4.65
N VAL A 22 -5.15 -26.97 -4.56
CA VAL A 22 -5.62 -28.17 -5.28
C VAL A 22 -5.59 -27.95 -6.80
N VAL A 23 -5.83 -26.71 -7.25
CA VAL A 23 -5.91 -26.35 -8.68
C VAL A 23 -4.55 -25.92 -9.25
N LEU A 24 -3.79 -25.14 -8.48
CA LEU A 24 -2.55 -24.49 -8.91
C LEU A 24 -1.28 -25.21 -8.42
N GLY A 25 -1.44 -26.21 -7.56
CA GLY A 25 -0.36 -26.97 -6.96
C GLY A 25 0.27 -26.32 -5.72
N PRO A 26 1.25 -27.00 -5.11
CA PRO A 26 1.85 -26.61 -3.83
C PRO A 26 2.63 -25.28 -3.88
N GLY A 27 2.95 -24.78 -5.07
CA GLY A 27 3.64 -23.50 -5.25
C GLY A 27 2.88 -22.29 -4.71
N LEU A 28 1.58 -22.41 -4.41
CA LEU A 28 0.78 -21.36 -3.78
C LEU A 28 0.98 -21.28 -2.24
N LEU A 29 1.45 -22.36 -1.61
CA LEU A 29 1.63 -22.42 -0.14
C LEU A 29 2.55 -21.32 0.42
N PRO A 30 3.71 -20.98 -0.22
CA PRO A 30 4.54 -19.87 0.25
C PRO A 30 3.81 -18.52 0.27
N PHE A 31 2.90 -18.27 -0.68
CA PHE A 31 2.11 -17.04 -0.70
C PHE A 31 1.09 -17.02 0.44
N ILE A 32 0.41 -18.13 0.69
CA ILE A 32 -0.55 -18.23 1.82
C ILE A 32 0.17 -17.99 3.15
N ALA A 33 1.31 -18.65 3.35
CA ALA A 33 2.12 -18.49 4.55
C ALA A 33 2.62 -17.04 4.71
N ALA A 34 3.14 -16.42 3.64
CA ALA A 34 3.58 -15.04 3.67
C ALA A 34 2.42 -14.06 3.94
N GLY A 35 1.24 -14.30 3.35
CA GLY A 35 0.05 -13.48 3.58
C GLY A 35 -0.41 -13.52 5.04
N VAL A 36 -0.50 -14.72 5.62
CA VAL A 36 -0.83 -14.90 7.05
C VAL A 36 0.22 -14.22 7.93
N LEU A 37 1.51 -14.41 7.62
CA LEU A 37 2.61 -13.76 8.34
C LEU A 37 2.46 -12.24 8.29
N PHE A 38 2.25 -11.64 7.12
CA PHE A 38 2.11 -10.18 7.01
C PHE A 38 0.91 -9.65 7.78
N VAL A 39 -0.25 -10.33 7.74
CA VAL A 39 -1.43 -9.92 8.51
C VAL A 39 -1.11 -9.87 10.00
N PHE A 40 -0.47 -10.89 10.56
CA PHE A 40 -0.15 -10.89 11.99
C PHE A 40 1.04 -9.99 12.33
N ALA A 41 2.15 -10.11 11.59
CA ALA A 41 3.39 -9.38 11.87
C ALA A 41 3.20 -7.88 11.85
N TYR A 42 2.46 -7.38 10.87
CA TYR A 42 2.26 -5.96 10.71
C TYR A 42 1.21 -5.38 11.68
N ASN A 43 0.08 -6.07 11.88
CA ASN A 43 -1.02 -5.55 12.71
C ASN A 43 -0.82 -5.79 14.21
N LEU A 44 -0.15 -6.88 14.60
CA LEU A 44 0.18 -7.16 16.00
C LEU A 44 1.56 -6.64 16.39
N GLU A 45 2.25 -5.93 15.47
CA GLU A 45 3.60 -5.41 15.68
C GLU A 45 4.56 -6.46 16.23
N LEU A 46 4.49 -7.68 15.68
CA LEU A 46 5.37 -8.77 16.09
C LEU A 46 6.84 -8.36 15.94
N LEU A 47 7.71 -8.96 16.76
CA LEU A 47 9.14 -8.59 16.85
C LEU A 47 9.35 -7.14 17.34
N GLY A 48 8.45 -6.61 18.15
CA GLY A 48 8.54 -5.25 18.71
C GLY A 48 8.39 -4.16 17.66
N GLY A 49 7.54 -4.38 16.65
CA GLY A 49 7.25 -3.40 15.60
C GLY A 49 8.30 -3.30 14.49
N ARG A 50 9.34 -4.16 14.47
CA ARG A 50 10.38 -4.14 13.42
C ARG A 50 9.85 -4.41 12.01
N LEU A 51 8.70 -5.09 11.93
CA LEU A 51 7.96 -5.37 10.68
C LEU A 51 6.83 -4.36 10.42
N HIS A 52 6.79 -3.26 11.17
CA HIS A 52 5.82 -2.18 11.02
C HIS A 52 6.53 -0.93 10.50
N GLY A 53 6.05 -0.37 9.39
CA GLY A 53 6.66 0.81 8.78
C GLY A 53 6.35 0.93 7.29
N ASP A 54 6.88 1.98 6.67
CA ASP A 54 6.55 2.33 5.28
C ASP A 54 7.08 1.28 4.28
N PHE A 55 8.29 0.75 4.53
CA PHE A 55 8.86 -0.35 3.76
C PHE A 55 7.96 -1.59 3.80
N TRP A 56 7.64 -2.07 5.01
CA TRP A 56 6.86 -3.29 5.19
C TRP A 56 5.44 -3.12 4.66
N PHE A 57 4.84 -1.96 4.85
CA PHE A 57 3.55 -1.64 4.25
C PHE A 57 3.60 -1.74 2.72
N ALA A 58 4.55 -1.08 2.08
CA ALA A 58 4.67 -1.10 0.62
C ALA A 58 4.97 -2.51 0.09
N LEU A 59 5.75 -3.29 0.83
CA LEU A 59 6.06 -4.68 0.46
C LEU A 59 4.83 -5.58 0.53
N SER A 60 4.09 -5.51 1.63
CA SER A 60 3.02 -6.48 1.92
C SER A 60 1.62 -6.06 1.48
N TRP A 61 1.32 -4.76 1.39
CA TRP A 61 0.07 -4.23 0.84
C TRP A 61 0.19 -3.74 -0.61
N GLY A 62 1.41 -3.53 -1.11
CA GLY A 62 1.68 -3.08 -2.49
C GLY A 62 2.16 -4.20 -3.40
N ALA A 63 3.41 -4.65 -3.21
CA ALA A 63 4.04 -5.64 -4.10
C ALA A 63 3.46 -7.05 -3.98
N PHE A 64 3.30 -7.53 -2.74
CA PHE A 64 2.91 -8.91 -2.47
C PHE A 64 1.55 -9.31 -3.09
N PRO A 65 0.49 -8.47 -3.03
CA PRO A 65 -0.78 -8.77 -3.70
C PRO A 65 -0.65 -8.92 -5.22
N VAL A 66 0.21 -8.13 -5.87
CA VAL A 66 0.45 -8.22 -7.32
C VAL A 66 1.09 -9.56 -7.68
N LEU A 67 2.15 -9.96 -6.95
CA LEU A 67 2.81 -11.25 -7.18
C LEU A 67 1.87 -12.43 -6.92
N THR A 68 1.09 -12.36 -5.83
CA THR A 68 0.12 -13.40 -5.46
C THR A 68 -0.95 -13.54 -6.53
N ALA A 69 -1.54 -12.43 -6.98
CA ALA A 69 -2.58 -12.45 -8.01
C ALA A 69 -2.04 -12.92 -9.37
N TYR A 70 -0.82 -12.56 -9.73
CA TYR A 70 -0.19 -13.04 -10.97
C TYR A 70 0.11 -14.55 -10.91
N PHE A 71 0.66 -15.02 -9.79
CA PHE A 71 0.93 -16.43 -9.60
C PHE A 71 -0.37 -17.25 -9.60
N ALA A 72 -1.42 -16.77 -8.92
CA ALA A 72 -2.73 -17.42 -8.91
C ALA A 72 -3.38 -17.52 -10.30
N GLN A 73 -3.06 -16.60 -11.22
CA GLN A 73 -3.58 -16.63 -12.59
C GLN A 73 -2.75 -17.47 -13.55
N THR A 74 -1.43 -17.57 -13.34
CA THR A 74 -0.51 -18.10 -14.35
C THR A 74 0.30 -19.32 -13.89
N GLY A 75 0.27 -19.66 -12.61
CA GLY A 75 1.07 -20.72 -11.99
C GLY A 75 2.58 -20.45 -11.97
N ARG A 76 3.04 -19.27 -12.38
CA ARG A 76 4.46 -18.91 -12.48
C ARG A 76 4.70 -17.44 -12.16
N LEU A 77 5.96 -17.09 -11.98
CA LEU A 77 6.40 -15.69 -11.90
C LEU A 77 7.11 -15.29 -13.20
N SER A 78 6.99 -14.03 -13.57
CA SER A 78 7.68 -13.46 -14.73
C SER A 78 8.38 -12.16 -14.34
N ALA A 79 9.37 -11.75 -15.13
CA ALA A 79 10.03 -10.46 -14.95
C ALA A 79 9.03 -9.29 -14.99
N GLY A 80 8.00 -9.38 -15.84
CA GLY A 80 6.93 -8.40 -15.91
C GLY A 80 6.11 -8.32 -14.61
N ALA A 81 5.81 -9.46 -13.99
CA ALA A 81 5.12 -9.48 -12.69
C ALA A 81 5.97 -8.87 -11.57
N VAL A 82 7.28 -9.11 -11.58
CA VAL A 82 8.22 -8.50 -10.63
C VAL A 82 8.31 -6.99 -10.83
N ALA A 83 8.38 -6.52 -12.07
CA ALA A 83 8.37 -5.10 -12.38
C ALA A 83 7.05 -4.43 -11.95
N ALA A 84 5.91 -5.06 -12.20
CA ALA A 84 4.60 -4.58 -11.75
C ALA A 84 4.50 -4.53 -10.21
N ALA A 85 5.05 -5.54 -9.52
CA ALA A 85 5.10 -5.55 -8.07
C ALA A 85 6.02 -4.44 -7.51
N ALA A 86 7.16 -4.18 -8.15
CA ALA A 86 8.04 -3.06 -7.80
C ALA A 86 7.36 -1.70 -8.01
N ALA A 87 6.58 -1.54 -9.09
CA ALA A 87 5.76 -0.35 -9.31
C ALA A 87 4.71 -0.18 -8.21
N ALA A 88 3.98 -1.25 -7.86
CA ALA A 88 2.98 -1.23 -6.79
C ALA A 88 3.61 -0.92 -5.42
N TYR A 89 4.81 -1.43 -5.15
CA TYR A 89 5.60 -1.05 -3.98
C TYR A 89 5.88 0.46 -3.97
N ALA A 90 6.46 0.99 -5.05
CA ALA A 90 6.86 2.39 -5.12
C ALA A 90 5.66 3.33 -4.95
N LEU A 91 4.53 3.01 -5.58
CA LEU A 91 3.27 3.76 -5.45
C LEU A 91 2.75 3.74 -4.00
N SER A 92 2.69 2.55 -3.39
CA SER A 92 2.22 2.38 -2.00
C SER A 92 3.13 3.11 -1.01
N PHE A 93 4.45 3.04 -1.21
CA PHE A 93 5.44 3.74 -0.40
C PHE A 93 5.27 5.26 -0.52
N GLY A 94 5.18 5.78 -1.75
CA GLY A 94 5.01 7.22 -2.00
C GLY A 94 3.71 7.77 -1.41
N GLN A 95 2.59 7.07 -1.60
CA GLN A 95 1.32 7.45 -0.97
C GLN A 95 1.41 7.44 0.56
N ARG A 96 2.12 6.48 1.14
CA ARG A 96 2.28 6.41 2.59
C ARG A 96 3.18 7.53 3.12
N ALA A 97 4.30 7.79 2.45
CA ALA A 97 5.22 8.87 2.79
C ALA A 97 4.55 10.25 2.75
N LEU A 98 3.58 10.46 1.85
CA LEU A 98 2.79 11.71 1.78
C LEU A 98 1.62 11.73 2.78
N SER A 99 0.93 10.60 2.96
CA SER A 99 -0.27 10.54 3.80
C SER A 99 0.04 10.54 5.29
N THR A 100 1.20 10.05 5.71
CA THR A 100 1.63 10.07 7.12
C THR A 100 1.75 11.50 7.68
N PRO A 101 2.55 12.41 7.09
CA PRO A 101 2.61 13.79 7.57
C PRO A 101 1.27 14.52 7.40
N ALA A 102 0.53 14.27 6.32
CA ALA A 102 -0.80 14.87 6.14
C ALA A 102 -1.79 14.47 7.24
N ARG A 103 -1.81 13.19 7.65
CA ARG A 103 -2.64 12.71 8.77
C ARG A 103 -2.16 13.26 10.11
N LEU A 104 -0.84 13.41 10.30
CA LEU A 104 -0.29 13.99 11.53
C LEU A 104 -0.80 15.41 11.71
N VAL A 105 -0.68 16.25 10.68
CA VAL A 105 -1.17 17.63 10.73
C VAL A 105 -2.69 17.65 10.95
N ARG A 106 -3.48 16.97 10.11
CA ARG A 106 -4.95 17.03 10.19
C ARG A 106 -5.57 16.45 11.46
N ARG A 107 -4.95 15.42 12.07
CA ARG A 107 -5.59 14.63 13.13
C ARG A 107 -4.90 14.75 14.49
N ARG A 108 -3.67 15.26 14.55
CA ARG A 108 -2.88 15.29 15.78
C ARG A 108 -2.30 16.67 16.10
N ALA A 109 -2.08 17.54 15.12
CA ALA A 109 -1.60 18.89 15.41
C ALA A 109 -2.72 19.72 16.03
N GLN A 110 -2.41 20.45 17.10
CA GLN A 110 -3.34 21.42 17.70
C GLN A 110 -3.28 22.79 17.02
N SER A 111 -2.08 23.18 16.55
CA SER A 111 -1.86 24.41 15.79
C SER A 111 -0.60 24.27 14.93
N VAL A 112 -0.60 24.92 13.76
CA VAL A 112 0.58 25.06 12.89
C VAL A 112 0.76 26.54 12.56
N SER A 113 1.89 27.10 12.95
CA SER A 113 2.28 28.48 12.65
C SER A 113 3.78 28.58 12.39
N GLY A 114 4.17 29.48 11.49
CA GLY A 114 5.56 29.76 11.16
C GLY A 114 5.65 30.78 10.03
N THR A 115 6.86 31.22 9.73
CA THR A 115 7.13 32.17 8.64
C THR A 115 8.28 31.63 7.82
N MET A 116 8.09 31.54 6.50
CA MET A 116 9.14 31.21 5.54
C MET A 116 9.72 32.53 5.02
N THR A 117 11.01 32.77 5.29
CA THR A 117 11.73 33.91 4.71
C THR A 117 12.55 33.42 3.54
N PHE A 118 12.38 34.07 2.39
CA PHE A 118 13.10 33.74 1.17
C PHE A 118 14.38 34.57 1.03
N ALA A 119 15.28 34.14 0.14
CA ALA A 119 16.57 34.80 -0.05
C ALA A 119 16.46 36.25 -0.57
N ASP A 120 15.33 36.61 -1.18
CA ASP A 120 15.00 37.97 -1.62
C ASP A 120 14.39 38.85 -0.51
N GLY A 121 14.30 38.32 0.72
CA GLY A 121 13.72 39.00 1.87
C GLY A 121 12.19 38.94 1.94
N THR A 122 11.51 38.34 0.96
CA THR A 122 10.07 38.13 1.03
C THR A 122 9.74 37.13 2.15
N GLN A 123 8.56 37.28 2.75
CA GLN A 123 8.08 36.40 3.80
C GLN A 123 6.71 35.83 3.43
N THR A 124 6.46 34.59 3.82
CA THR A 124 5.15 33.95 3.65
C THR A 124 4.79 33.14 4.88
N ASP A 125 3.54 33.24 5.31
CA ASP A 125 3.04 32.51 6.47
C ASP A 125 2.94 31.00 6.17
N VAL A 126 3.50 30.21 7.08
CA VAL A 126 3.37 28.76 7.12
C VAL A 126 2.26 28.42 8.11
N ASN A 127 1.17 27.87 7.59
CA ASN A 127 0.02 27.41 8.35
C ASN A 127 -0.37 26.00 7.90
N GLU A 128 -1.39 25.42 8.53
CA GLU A 128 -1.86 24.08 8.20
C GLU A 128 -2.20 23.93 6.70
N ALA A 129 -2.89 24.91 6.11
CA ALA A 129 -3.29 24.84 4.71
C ALA A 129 -2.08 24.85 3.76
N THR A 130 -1.06 25.65 4.04
CA THR A 130 0.14 25.70 3.20
C THR A 130 0.97 24.42 3.28
N LEU A 131 0.97 23.72 4.42
CA LEU A 131 1.61 22.40 4.54
C LEU A 131 0.80 21.27 3.91
N LEU A 132 -0.53 21.28 4.05
CA LEU A 132 -1.39 20.18 3.59
C LEU A 132 -1.63 20.19 2.09
N ARG A 133 -1.79 21.37 1.49
CA ARG A 133 -2.17 21.51 0.08
C ARG A 133 -1.30 20.69 -0.89
N PRO A 134 0.05 20.77 -0.88
CA PRO A 134 0.86 19.98 -1.80
C PRO A 134 0.74 18.46 -1.55
N LEU A 135 0.64 18.03 -0.28
CA LEU A 135 0.48 16.62 0.07
C LEU A 135 -0.85 16.06 -0.45
N GLU A 136 -1.93 16.80 -0.29
CA GLU A 136 -3.27 16.40 -0.75
C GLU A 136 -3.37 16.35 -2.26
N VAL A 137 -2.80 17.33 -2.96
CA VAL A 137 -2.77 17.34 -4.43
C VAL A 137 -2.02 16.12 -4.95
N ALA A 138 -0.83 15.84 -4.41
CA ALA A 138 -0.06 14.66 -4.78
C ALA A 138 -0.84 13.37 -4.50
N LEU A 139 -1.41 13.22 -3.30
CA LEU A 139 -2.21 12.04 -2.94
C LEU A 139 -3.42 11.83 -3.85
N ARG A 140 -4.14 12.90 -4.23
CA ARG A 140 -5.26 12.82 -5.19
C ARG A 140 -4.79 12.37 -6.57
N ALA A 141 -3.66 12.88 -7.03
CA ALA A 141 -3.06 12.48 -8.30
C ALA A 141 -2.66 10.99 -8.28
N PHE A 142 -2.03 10.51 -7.20
CA PHE A 142 -1.74 9.09 -7.03
C PHE A 142 -3.01 8.23 -7.06
N SER A 143 -4.07 8.64 -6.35
CA SER A 143 -5.33 7.88 -6.28
C SER A 143 -5.96 7.69 -7.66
N TRP A 144 -6.16 8.76 -8.43
CA TRP A 144 -6.74 8.63 -9.77
C TRP A 144 -5.76 8.02 -10.77
N GLY A 145 -4.46 8.30 -10.65
CA GLY A 145 -3.43 7.74 -11.53
C GLY A 145 -3.36 6.21 -11.48
N VAL A 146 -3.42 5.62 -10.27
CA VAL A 146 -3.44 4.16 -10.12
C VAL A 146 -4.71 3.54 -10.70
N VAL A 147 -5.87 4.18 -10.50
CA VAL A 147 -7.14 3.72 -11.08
C VAL A 147 -7.09 3.74 -12.60
N LEU A 148 -6.62 4.85 -13.19
CA LEU A 148 -6.50 5.00 -14.64
C LEU A 148 -5.48 4.01 -15.24
N LEU A 149 -4.36 3.78 -14.56
CA LEU A 149 -3.39 2.76 -14.96
C LEU A 149 -4.03 1.36 -14.97
N GLY A 150 -4.78 1.02 -13.92
CA GLY A 150 -5.53 -0.24 -13.86
C GLY A 150 -6.54 -0.39 -14.99
N LEU A 151 -7.33 0.66 -15.26
CA LEU A 151 -8.28 0.68 -16.38
C LEU A 151 -7.56 0.52 -17.73
N GLY A 152 -6.42 1.19 -17.92
CA GLY A 152 -5.60 1.06 -19.12
C GLY A 152 -5.07 -0.35 -19.34
N LEU A 153 -4.58 -1.01 -18.27
CA LEU A 153 -4.13 -2.40 -18.35
C LEU A 153 -5.26 -3.38 -18.67
N VAL A 154 -6.46 -3.15 -18.13
CA VAL A 154 -7.65 -3.94 -18.47
C VAL A 154 -8.05 -3.73 -19.92
N ALA A 155 -8.12 -2.47 -20.38
CA ALA A 155 -8.46 -2.14 -21.76
C ALA A 155 -7.46 -2.76 -22.75
N ALA A 156 -6.15 -2.66 -22.48
CA ALA A 156 -5.11 -3.24 -23.31
C ALA A 156 -5.15 -4.77 -23.39
N LYS A 157 -5.74 -5.45 -22.40
CA LYS A 157 -5.96 -6.91 -22.43
C LYS A 157 -7.18 -7.29 -23.27
N LEU A 158 -8.16 -6.40 -23.38
CA LEU A 158 -9.44 -6.65 -24.06
C LEU A 158 -9.44 -6.22 -25.53
N SER A 159 -8.54 -5.32 -25.92
CA SER A 159 -8.28 -4.91 -27.31
C SER A 159 -7.42 -5.93 -28.04
#